data_AF-A0AAE6W5Z0-F1
#
_entry.id   AF-A0AAE6W5Z0-F1
#
_cell.length_a   1.000
_cell.length_b   1.000
_cell.length_c   1.000
_cell.angle_alpha   90.00
_cell.angle_beta   90.00
_cell.angle_gamma   90.00
#
_symmetry.space_group_name_H-M   'P 1'
#
loop_
_entity.id
_entity.type
_entity.pdbx_description
1 polymer ?
#
loop_
_entity_poly.entity_id
_entity_poly.type
_entity_poly.pdbx_seq_one_letter_code
_entity_poly.pdbx_strand_id
1 'polypeptide(L)'
;MLYTKKLIGLAALGVLLVGCGSSDPDSAGAAEGAPAKGAAQESPAAEQKVLPVALDGSRPKVHERGAEELKVTPKPGNSAPFAERVEHKLRETVLGTAKVPGRTSAKCADGVTLKAGAVSSCEATYEGATIPYEVKISDSYKEGSFLTMYNTKAEKGLLVAETVYEEFWQQFGGPESAYPEASKLACDELPAAEAVEVDADTGHRCQLWNEHGNQGKGGYETYEVRIGGFGPSFRPAS
;
A
#
# COMPACT_ATOMS: atom_id res chain seq x y z
N MET A 1 30.50 16.33 50.01
CA MET A 1 29.64 16.86 51.07
C MET A 1 28.22 16.35 50.85
N LEU A 2 27.71 15.64 51.86
CA LEU A 2 26.31 15.52 52.31
C LEU A 2 25.20 15.09 51.32
N TYR A 3 25.00 13.78 51.31
CA TYR A 3 23.74 13.01 51.36
C TYR A 3 22.45 13.80 51.67
N THR A 4 21.34 13.46 50.98
CA THR A 4 20.06 13.25 51.68
C THR A 4 19.21 12.17 51.00
N LYS A 5 19.11 11.03 51.71
CA LYS A 5 18.17 9.92 51.54
C LYS A 5 16.78 10.36 52.03
N LYS A 6 15.70 10.00 51.35
CA LYS A 6 14.37 9.83 51.98
C LYS A 6 13.76 8.49 51.58
N LEU A 7 13.91 7.53 52.50
CA LEU A 7 13.08 6.34 52.65
C LEU A 7 12.11 6.64 53.80
N ILE A 8 10.81 6.40 53.61
CA ILE A 8 9.71 6.13 54.56
C ILE A 8 8.54 5.70 53.66
N GLY A 9 7.79 4.61 53.84
CA GLY A 9 7.76 3.59 54.87
C GLY A 9 6.71 2.53 54.47
N LEU A 10 6.97 1.29 54.86
CA LEU A 10 6.05 0.14 54.78
C LEU A 10 4.88 0.30 55.76
N ALA A 11 3.68 -0.09 55.34
CA ALA A 11 2.68 -0.67 56.22
C ALA A 11 1.84 -1.69 55.44
N ALA A 12 1.96 -2.96 55.83
CA ALA A 12 1.11 -4.07 55.43
C ALA A 12 0.10 -4.38 56.54
N LEU A 13 -0.87 -5.25 56.22
CA LEU A 13 -1.92 -5.88 57.05
C LEU A 13 -3.23 -5.06 57.11
N GLY A 14 -4.42 -5.61 56.87
CA GLY A 14 -4.83 -6.98 56.56
C GLY A 14 -6.35 -7.15 56.65
N VAL A 15 -6.81 -8.31 56.17
CA VAL A 15 -7.97 -9.12 56.63
C VAL A 15 -9.41 -8.64 56.35
N LEU A 16 -10.06 -9.48 55.51
CA LEU A 16 -11.47 -9.84 55.37
C LEU A 16 -12.43 -9.49 56.52
N LEU A 17 -13.60 -8.92 56.18
CA LEU A 17 -14.86 -9.20 56.89
C LEU A 17 -16.01 -9.34 55.88
N VAL A 18 -16.52 -10.57 55.81
CA VAL A 18 -17.85 -10.93 55.32
C VAL A 18 -18.89 -10.44 56.35
N GLY A 19 -19.98 -9.83 55.89
CA GLY A 19 -21.07 -9.37 56.74
C GLY A 19 -22.41 -9.39 56.01
N CYS A 20 -23.14 -10.49 56.19
CA CYS A 20 -24.56 -10.68 55.89
C CYS A 20 -25.48 -9.91 56.85
N GLY A 21 -26.71 -9.64 56.39
CA GLY A 21 -27.92 -9.56 57.22
C GLY A 21 -28.86 -8.41 56.84
N SER A 22 -30.17 -8.57 56.69
CA SER A 22 -31.08 -9.71 56.87
C SER A 22 -32.46 -9.35 56.28
N SER A 23 -33.22 -10.34 55.79
CA SER A 23 -34.61 -10.64 56.21
C SER A 23 -35.23 -11.75 55.33
N ASP A 24 -35.39 -12.94 55.91
CA ASP A 24 -36.31 -14.06 55.55
C ASP A 24 -37.32 -14.18 56.72
N PRO A 25 -38.47 -14.89 56.67
CA PRO A 25 -38.75 -16.18 55.97
C PRO A 25 -40.15 -16.23 55.29
N ASP A 26 -40.51 -17.21 54.44
CA ASP A 26 -40.99 -18.54 54.86
C ASP A 26 -41.16 -19.55 53.69
N SER A 27 -40.64 -20.76 53.96
CA SER A 27 -41.18 -22.10 53.65
C SER A 27 -41.25 -22.68 52.22
N ALA A 28 -40.26 -23.55 51.96
CA ALA A 28 -40.36 -24.96 51.54
C ALA A 28 -40.86 -25.36 50.13
N GLY A 29 -39.97 -25.98 49.35
CA GLY A 29 -40.31 -26.82 48.19
C GLY A 29 -39.07 -27.23 47.38
N ALA A 30 -38.82 -28.53 47.29
CA ALA A 30 -37.59 -29.15 46.79
C ALA A 30 -37.42 -29.17 45.26
N ALA A 31 -36.19 -29.54 44.87
CA ALA A 31 -35.76 -30.23 43.64
C ALA A 31 -35.05 -29.40 42.55
N GLU A 32 -33.74 -29.64 42.49
CA GLU A 32 -32.87 -29.83 41.32
C GLU A 32 -33.38 -29.38 39.95
N GLY A 33 -32.66 -28.41 39.38
CA GLY A 33 -32.74 -28.06 37.97
C GLY A 33 -31.61 -27.12 37.59
N ALA A 34 -30.48 -27.68 37.17
CA ALA A 34 -29.36 -26.94 36.60
C ALA A 34 -29.82 -26.07 35.40
N PRO A 35 -29.39 -24.81 35.26
CA PRO A 35 -29.47 -24.15 33.96
C PRO A 35 -28.29 -24.64 33.12
N ALA A 36 -28.58 -25.66 32.31
CA ALA A 36 -27.72 -26.09 31.23
C ALA A 36 -27.56 -24.95 30.21
N LYS A 37 -26.29 -24.66 29.90
CA LYS A 37 -25.78 -24.21 28.60
C LYS A 37 -26.72 -23.29 27.83
N GLY A 38 -26.57 -21.99 28.06
CA GLY A 38 -26.75 -21.02 27.00
C GLY A 38 -25.76 -21.37 25.89
N ALA A 39 -26.24 -22.09 24.88
CA ALA A 39 -25.53 -22.28 23.64
C ALA A 39 -25.34 -20.88 23.05
N ALA A 40 -24.14 -20.33 23.24
CA ALA A 40 -23.62 -19.33 22.34
C ALA A 40 -23.72 -19.97 20.95
N GLN A 41 -24.71 -19.51 20.21
CA GLN A 41 -24.89 -19.82 18.81
C GLN A 41 -23.64 -19.27 18.13
N GLU A 42 -22.62 -20.12 17.95
CA GLU A 42 -21.55 -19.85 17.02
C GLU A 42 -22.23 -19.67 15.67
N SER A 43 -22.45 -18.41 15.30
CA SER A 43 -22.62 -18.07 13.90
C SER A 43 -21.46 -18.74 13.16
N PRO A 44 -21.73 -19.56 12.14
CA PRO A 44 -20.66 -20.09 11.31
C PRO A 44 -19.87 -18.88 10.83
N ALA A 45 -18.56 -18.86 11.11
CA ALA A 45 -17.67 -17.87 10.54
C ALA A 45 -17.91 -17.92 9.03
N ALA A 46 -18.41 -16.81 8.46
CA ALA A 46 -18.67 -16.75 7.04
C ALA A 46 -17.41 -17.23 6.32
N GLU A 47 -17.52 -18.21 5.43
CA GLU A 47 -16.40 -18.67 4.62
C GLU A 47 -15.83 -17.44 3.91
N GLN A 48 -14.65 -16.99 4.37
CA GLN A 48 -14.02 -15.81 3.81
C GLN A 48 -13.59 -16.14 2.39
N LYS A 49 -14.10 -15.39 1.41
CA LYS A 49 -13.76 -15.57 0.01
C LYS A 49 -12.29 -15.22 -0.20
N VAL A 50 -11.50 -16.23 -0.58
CA VAL A 50 -10.09 -16.08 -0.96
C VAL A 50 -10.00 -15.43 -2.34
N LEU A 51 -9.09 -14.47 -2.50
CA LEU A 51 -8.84 -13.82 -3.78
C LEU A 51 -8.11 -14.76 -4.77
N PRO A 52 -8.30 -14.57 -6.10
CA PRO A 52 -7.93 -15.57 -7.11
C PRO A 52 -6.43 -15.72 -7.36
N VAL A 53 -5.62 -14.68 -7.13
CA VAL A 53 -4.18 -14.71 -7.44
C VAL A 53 -3.38 -15.00 -6.18
N ALA A 54 -2.94 -16.25 -6.01
CA ALA A 54 -2.01 -16.60 -4.93
C ALA A 54 -0.62 -15.99 -5.15
N LEU A 55 0.00 -15.50 -4.08
CA LEU A 55 1.37 -14.96 -4.08
C LEU A 55 2.27 -15.86 -3.25
N ASP A 56 2.92 -16.82 -3.91
CA ASP A 56 3.74 -17.88 -3.33
C ASP A 56 5.25 -17.59 -3.37
N GLY A 57 5.66 -16.46 -3.97
CA GLY A 57 7.05 -16.07 -4.09
C GLY A 57 7.25 -14.73 -4.78
N SER A 58 8.51 -14.30 -4.82
CA SER A 58 8.93 -13.11 -5.57
C SER A 58 8.64 -13.25 -7.06
N ARG A 59 8.34 -12.12 -7.70
CA ARG A 59 8.12 -11.91 -9.13
C ARG A 59 9.45 -11.52 -9.79
N PRO A 60 10.12 -12.43 -10.51
CA PRO A 60 11.45 -12.16 -11.08
C PRO A 60 11.46 -11.13 -12.23
N LYS A 61 10.29 -10.65 -12.64
CA LYS A 61 10.13 -9.64 -13.71
C LYS A 61 10.14 -8.20 -13.18
N VAL A 62 10.17 -8.01 -11.87
CA VAL A 62 10.24 -6.69 -11.24
C VAL A 62 11.71 -6.34 -11.03
N HIS A 63 12.13 -5.22 -11.60
CA HIS A 63 13.51 -4.76 -11.57
C HIS A 63 13.63 -3.45 -10.79
N GLU A 64 14.82 -3.23 -10.24
CA GLU A 64 15.16 -1.95 -9.63
C GLU A 64 15.17 -0.82 -10.66
N ARG A 65 14.83 0.38 -10.19
CA ARG A 65 14.83 1.57 -11.05
C ARG A 65 16.23 1.79 -11.62
N GLY A 66 16.34 1.86 -12.94
CA GLY A 66 17.60 2.07 -13.65
C GLY A 66 18.31 0.78 -14.11
N ALA A 67 17.71 -0.39 -13.87
CA ALA A 67 18.16 -1.65 -14.47
C ALA A 67 18.22 -1.57 -16.00
N GLU A 68 19.07 -2.38 -16.63
CA GLU A 68 19.30 -2.39 -18.08
C GLU A 68 18.00 -2.67 -18.84
N GLU A 69 17.19 -3.57 -18.30
CA GLU A 69 15.91 -4.02 -18.84
C GLU A 69 14.85 -2.90 -18.88
N LEU A 70 15.05 -1.83 -18.09
CA LEU A 70 14.17 -0.67 -18.01
C LEU A 70 14.69 0.54 -18.82
N LYS A 71 15.72 0.37 -19.66
CA LYS A 71 16.26 1.46 -20.48
C LYS A 71 15.43 1.72 -21.74
N VAL A 72 15.08 2.98 -21.95
CA VAL A 72 14.39 3.42 -23.16
C VAL A 72 15.41 3.76 -24.25
N THR A 73 15.42 2.96 -25.33
CA THR A 73 16.31 3.15 -26.48
C THR A 73 15.51 3.39 -27.78
N PRO A 74 16.07 4.11 -28.77
CA PRO A 74 17.29 4.92 -28.69
C PRO A 74 17.07 6.20 -27.85
N LYS A 75 18.17 6.75 -27.32
CA LYS A 75 18.15 8.06 -26.65
C LYS A 75 18.19 9.17 -27.72
N PRO A 76 17.39 10.24 -27.58
CA PRO A 76 17.47 11.39 -28.48
C PRO A 76 18.86 12.03 -28.42
N GLY A 77 19.32 12.54 -29.56
CA GLY A 77 20.57 13.29 -29.65
C GLY A 77 20.52 14.59 -28.85
N ASN A 78 21.68 15.16 -28.53
CA ASN A 78 21.75 16.42 -27.77
C ASN A 78 21.11 17.61 -28.49
N SER A 79 21.02 17.55 -29.83
CA SER A 79 20.37 18.54 -30.69
C SER A 79 18.91 18.22 -31.00
N ALA A 80 18.34 17.15 -30.43
CA ALA A 80 16.93 16.83 -30.62
C ALA A 80 16.04 17.95 -30.03
N PRO A 81 14.86 18.19 -30.63
CA PRO A 81 13.87 19.12 -30.08
C PRO A 81 13.63 18.90 -28.60
N PHE A 82 13.43 19.98 -27.84
CA PHE A 82 13.23 19.89 -26.39
C PHE A 82 12.04 19.00 -26.02
N ALA A 83 10.94 19.08 -26.77
CA ALA A 83 9.77 18.21 -26.59
C ALA A 83 10.13 16.73 -26.74
N GLU A 84 10.92 16.34 -27.76
CA GLU A 84 11.36 14.95 -27.96
C GLU A 84 12.19 14.44 -26.76
N ARG A 85 13.04 15.30 -26.19
CA ARG A 85 13.82 14.97 -24.99
C ARG A 85 12.93 14.82 -23.75
N VAL A 86 11.89 15.63 -23.62
CA VAL A 86 10.90 15.52 -22.53
C VAL A 86 10.08 14.23 -22.70
N GLU A 87 9.61 13.93 -23.90
CA GLU A 87 8.86 12.70 -24.22
C GLU A 87 9.70 11.45 -23.91
N HIS A 88 10.98 11.42 -24.33
CA HIS A 88 11.89 10.34 -23.98
C HIS A 88 12.05 10.22 -22.46
N LYS A 89 12.18 11.35 -21.74
CA LYS A 89 12.27 11.34 -20.27
C LYS A 89 11.00 10.83 -19.60
N LEU A 90 9.82 11.18 -20.11
CA LEU A 90 8.55 10.66 -19.61
C LEU A 90 8.46 9.15 -19.79
N ARG A 91 8.90 8.61 -20.93
CA ARG A 91 8.98 7.16 -21.16
C ARG A 91 9.90 6.48 -20.16
N GLU A 92 11.08 7.05 -19.89
CA GLU A 92 12.00 6.53 -18.85
C GLU A 92 11.35 6.53 -17.47
N THR A 93 10.69 7.64 -17.10
CA THR A 93 10.01 7.79 -15.81
C THR A 93 8.91 6.76 -15.65
N VAL A 94 8.05 6.61 -16.66
CA VAL A 94 6.95 5.64 -16.67
C VAL A 94 7.49 4.21 -16.55
N LEU A 95 8.49 3.84 -17.34
CA LEU A 95 9.09 2.49 -17.30
C LEU A 95 9.79 2.23 -15.96
N GLY A 96 10.48 3.23 -15.41
CA GLY A 96 11.13 3.15 -14.10
C GLY A 96 10.16 3.17 -12.91
N THR A 97 8.93 3.64 -13.09
CA THR A 97 7.83 3.50 -12.12
C THR A 97 7.14 2.15 -12.25
N ALA A 98 6.94 1.69 -13.48
CA ALA A 98 6.37 0.37 -13.75
C ALA A 98 7.24 -0.76 -13.19
N LYS A 99 8.57 -0.55 -13.11
CA LYS A 99 9.58 -1.55 -12.67
C LYS A 99 9.61 -2.84 -13.50
N VAL A 100 8.81 -2.92 -14.55
CA VAL A 100 8.64 -4.12 -15.39
C VAL A 100 8.81 -3.69 -16.86
N PRO A 101 9.64 -4.39 -17.66
CA PRO A 101 9.79 -4.11 -19.07
C PRO A 101 8.45 -4.10 -19.80
N GLY A 102 8.21 -3.09 -20.61
CA GLY A 102 6.93 -2.93 -21.31
C GLY A 102 6.98 -1.85 -22.37
N ARG A 103 5.94 -1.81 -23.21
CA ARG A 103 5.78 -0.84 -24.28
C ARG A 103 5.43 0.52 -23.70
N THR A 104 6.22 1.54 -24.06
CA THR A 104 5.98 2.92 -23.66
C THR A 104 5.95 3.86 -24.85
N SER A 105 5.11 4.89 -24.76
CA SER A 105 5.13 6.05 -25.64
C SER A 105 4.93 7.32 -24.82
N ALA A 106 5.29 8.47 -25.38
CA ALA A 106 4.93 9.76 -24.81
C ALA A 106 4.73 10.78 -25.93
N LYS A 107 3.83 11.73 -25.72
CA LYS A 107 3.53 12.83 -26.64
C LYS A 107 3.20 14.10 -25.88
N CYS A 108 3.77 15.20 -26.33
CA CYS A 108 3.35 16.55 -25.95
C CYS A 108 2.68 17.18 -27.19
N ALA A 109 1.36 17.08 -27.30
CA ALA A 109 0.63 17.41 -28.54
C ALA A 109 0.87 18.84 -29.03
N ASP A 110 0.88 19.80 -28.10
CA ASP A 110 1.16 21.21 -28.38
C ASP A 110 2.65 21.57 -28.23
N GLY A 111 3.51 20.55 -28.09
CA GLY A 111 4.90 20.70 -27.72
C GLY A 111 5.09 21.12 -26.26
N VAL A 112 6.27 21.67 -25.95
CA VAL A 112 6.58 22.18 -24.62
C VAL A 112 6.98 23.64 -24.74
N THR A 113 6.25 24.51 -24.02
CA THR A 113 6.47 25.95 -24.07
C THR A 113 7.73 26.33 -23.30
N LEU A 114 8.73 26.86 -24.00
CA LEU A 114 10.01 27.29 -23.41
C LEU A 114 9.93 28.72 -22.86
N LYS A 115 9.22 28.88 -21.74
CA LYS A 115 9.12 30.15 -21.01
C LYS A 115 9.18 29.89 -19.51
N ALA A 116 9.76 30.83 -18.75
CA ALA A 116 9.83 30.73 -17.30
C ALA A 116 8.44 30.51 -16.70
N GLY A 117 8.31 29.47 -15.88
CA GLY A 117 7.07 29.09 -15.20
C GLY A 117 5.98 28.52 -16.11
N ALA A 118 6.22 28.36 -17.41
CA ALA A 118 5.23 27.80 -18.31
C ALA A 118 4.93 26.34 -17.98
N VAL A 119 3.65 25.98 -18.05
CA VAL A 119 3.14 24.62 -17.88
C VAL A 119 2.67 24.13 -19.24
N SER A 120 3.05 22.91 -19.60
CA SER A 120 2.61 22.23 -20.82
C SER A 120 2.09 20.84 -20.47
N SER A 121 1.05 20.40 -21.15
CA SER A 121 0.46 19.08 -20.94
C SER A 121 1.09 18.07 -21.89
N CYS A 122 1.48 16.92 -21.34
CA CYS A 122 1.97 15.78 -22.09
C CYS A 122 1.26 14.52 -21.60
N GLU A 123 1.23 13.50 -22.44
CA GLU A 123 0.70 12.18 -22.10
C GLU A 123 1.79 11.15 -22.29
N ALA A 124 1.90 10.20 -21.36
CA ALA A 124 2.74 9.04 -21.51
C ALA A 124 1.91 7.77 -21.34
N THR A 125 2.32 6.70 -22.02
CA THR A 125 1.62 5.41 -21.96
C THR A 125 2.55 4.29 -21.52
N TYR A 126 1.96 3.30 -20.83
CA TYR A 126 2.57 2.02 -20.51
C TYR A 126 1.55 0.91 -20.76
N GLU A 127 1.84 -0.01 -21.68
CA GLU A 127 0.94 -1.12 -22.02
C GLU A 127 -0.54 -0.71 -22.26
N GLY A 128 -0.74 0.48 -22.83
CA GLY A 128 -2.07 1.04 -23.11
C GLY A 128 -2.68 1.90 -22.00
N ALA A 129 -2.16 1.85 -20.77
CA ALA A 129 -2.56 2.78 -19.71
C ALA A 129 -2.00 4.18 -20.03
N THR A 130 -2.86 5.19 -20.05
CA THR A 130 -2.49 6.59 -20.37
C THR A 130 -2.41 7.43 -19.12
N ILE A 131 -1.26 8.07 -18.92
CA ILE A 131 -0.94 8.88 -17.74
C ILE A 131 -0.77 10.33 -18.20
N PRO A 132 -1.63 11.26 -17.74
CA PRO A 132 -1.43 12.68 -17.99
C PRO A 132 -0.28 13.22 -17.13
N TYR A 133 0.52 14.08 -17.74
CA TYR A 133 1.66 14.75 -17.13
C TYR A 133 1.61 16.26 -17.35
N GLU A 134 1.86 17.01 -16.28
CA GLU A 134 2.20 18.42 -16.35
C GLU A 134 3.72 18.58 -16.44
N VAL A 135 4.20 19.33 -17.44
CA VAL A 135 5.60 19.70 -17.60
C VAL A 135 5.73 21.18 -17.29
N LYS A 136 6.35 21.51 -16.15
CA LYS A 136 6.60 22.90 -15.73
C LYS A 136 8.05 23.27 -15.98
N ILE A 137 8.28 24.30 -16.80
CA ILE A 137 9.58 24.94 -16.94
C ILE A 137 9.90 25.74 -15.68
N SER A 138 11.15 25.65 -15.21
CA SER A 138 11.60 26.38 -14.02
C SER A 138 11.34 27.88 -14.14
N ASP A 139 10.93 28.51 -13.03
CA ASP A 139 10.76 29.96 -12.93
C ASP A 139 12.10 30.72 -13.12
N SER A 140 13.23 30.02 -12.95
CA SER A 140 14.58 30.55 -13.18
C SER A 140 15.05 30.47 -14.64
N TYR A 141 14.21 29.97 -15.56
CA TYR A 141 14.56 29.85 -16.97
C TYR A 141 14.86 31.22 -17.60
N LYS A 142 15.95 31.28 -18.37
CA LYS A 142 16.28 32.42 -19.23
C LYS A 142 16.39 31.94 -20.67
N GLU A 143 15.82 32.69 -21.59
CA GLU A 143 15.92 32.41 -23.01
C GLU A 143 17.40 32.32 -23.44
N GLY A 144 17.75 31.30 -24.24
CA GLY A 144 19.13 31.03 -24.64
C GLY A 144 20.00 30.33 -23.58
N SER A 145 19.46 29.95 -22.42
CA SER A 145 20.20 29.17 -21.43
C SER A 145 20.60 27.80 -21.97
N PHE A 146 21.86 27.40 -21.74
CA PHE A 146 22.36 26.08 -22.13
C PHE A 146 21.61 24.93 -21.43
N LEU A 147 21.13 25.16 -20.21
CA LEU A 147 20.33 24.21 -19.43
C LEU A 147 18.90 24.70 -19.28
N THR A 148 17.95 23.89 -19.72
CA THR A 148 16.51 24.09 -19.44
C THR A 148 16.11 23.16 -18.31
N MET A 149 15.91 23.73 -17.12
CA MET A 149 15.39 23.00 -15.97
C MET A 149 13.87 22.93 -16.06
N TYR A 150 13.32 21.74 -15.81
CA TYR A 150 11.89 21.50 -15.79
C TYR A 150 11.55 20.43 -14.75
N ASN A 151 10.29 20.41 -14.33
CA ASN A 151 9.71 19.38 -13.48
C ASN A 151 8.56 18.71 -14.23
N THR A 152 8.36 17.42 -13.99
CA THR A 152 7.25 16.63 -14.54
C THR A 152 6.43 16.08 -13.40
N LYS A 153 5.13 16.36 -13.39
CA LYS A 153 4.18 15.86 -12.40
C LYS A 153 3.18 14.95 -13.08
N ALA A 154 3.07 13.69 -12.63
CA ALA A 154 2.00 12.81 -13.05
C ALA A 154 0.70 13.23 -12.37
N GLU A 155 -0.38 13.32 -13.12
CA GLU A 155 -1.72 13.58 -12.56
C GLU A 155 -2.38 12.29 -12.06
N LYS A 156 -1.96 11.14 -12.59
CA LYS A 156 -2.42 9.80 -12.20
C LYS A 156 -1.27 8.90 -11.79
N GLY A 157 -1.57 7.92 -10.93
CA GLY A 157 -0.67 6.82 -10.60
C GLY A 157 -0.73 5.74 -11.67
N LEU A 158 0.36 4.99 -11.83
CA LEU A 158 0.42 3.81 -12.69
C LEU A 158 0.37 2.55 -11.82
N LEU A 159 -0.75 1.81 -11.91
CA LEU A 159 -0.88 0.48 -11.36
C LEU A 159 -0.31 -0.52 -12.37
N VAL A 160 0.62 -1.37 -11.95
CA VAL A 160 1.15 -2.50 -12.73
C VAL A 160 1.01 -3.76 -11.89
N ALA A 161 0.27 -4.76 -12.40
CA ALA A 161 -0.07 -5.96 -11.64
C ALA A 161 1.14 -6.64 -10.98
N GLU A 162 2.17 -6.93 -11.77
CA GLU A 162 3.40 -7.60 -11.30
C GLU A 162 4.10 -6.82 -10.18
N THR A 163 4.10 -5.48 -10.25
CA THR A 163 4.72 -4.62 -9.24
C THR A 163 3.90 -4.55 -7.96
N VAL A 164 2.56 -4.55 -8.07
CA VAL A 164 1.69 -4.65 -6.89
C VAL A 164 1.86 -5.99 -6.20
N TYR A 165 1.87 -7.09 -6.96
CA TYR A 165 2.07 -8.43 -6.42
C TYR A 165 3.42 -8.58 -5.74
N GLU A 166 4.49 -8.07 -6.35
CA GLU A 166 5.82 -8.10 -5.75
C GLU A 166 5.89 -7.28 -4.47
N GLU A 167 5.40 -6.05 -4.49
CA GLU A 167 5.46 -5.19 -3.30
C GLU A 167 4.65 -5.78 -2.14
N PHE A 168 3.47 -6.35 -2.43
CA PHE A 168 2.67 -7.02 -1.40
C PHE A 168 3.40 -8.26 -0.85
N TRP A 169 3.99 -9.07 -1.72
CA TRP A 169 4.78 -10.23 -1.30
C TRP A 169 5.96 -9.81 -0.44
N GLN A 170 6.76 -8.83 -0.87
CA GLN A 170 7.90 -8.32 -0.09
C GLN A 170 7.47 -7.82 1.29
N GLN A 171 6.36 -7.08 1.35
CA GLN A 171 5.86 -6.51 2.60
C GLN A 171 5.33 -7.58 3.57
N PHE A 172 4.60 -8.60 3.08
CA PHE A 172 3.82 -9.52 3.93
C PHE A 172 4.24 -11.00 3.90
N GLY A 173 5.11 -11.43 2.98
CA GLY A 173 5.51 -12.84 2.84
C GLY A 173 6.97 -13.06 2.45
N GLY A 174 7.71 -12.00 2.14
CA GLY A 174 9.13 -12.05 1.83
C GLY A 174 10.00 -12.31 3.06
N PRO A 175 11.29 -12.63 2.86
CA PRO A 175 12.23 -12.90 3.96
C PRO A 175 12.39 -11.76 4.96
N GLU A 176 12.14 -10.52 4.52
CA GLU A 176 12.24 -9.29 5.32
C GLU A 176 10.87 -8.81 5.82
N SER A 177 9.82 -9.60 5.63
CA SER A 177 8.46 -9.21 6.03
C SER A 177 8.36 -8.95 7.53
N ALA A 178 7.61 -7.91 7.89
CA ALA A 178 7.24 -7.62 9.27
C ALA A 178 6.14 -8.56 9.81
N TYR A 179 5.62 -9.47 8.99
CA TYR A 179 4.51 -10.38 9.30
C TYR A 179 4.93 -11.84 9.10
N PRO A 180 5.90 -12.36 9.88
CA PRO A 180 6.41 -13.71 9.73
C PRO A 180 5.35 -14.81 9.94
N GLU A 181 4.24 -14.49 10.61
CA GLU A 181 3.09 -15.38 10.82
C GLU A 181 2.11 -15.44 9.65
N ALA A 182 2.24 -14.57 8.65
CA ALA A 182 1.39 -14.62 7.47
C ALA A 182 1.72 -15.85 6.62
N SER A 183 0.75 -16.77 6.48
CA SER A 183 1.00 -18.06 5.84
C SER A 183 0.43 -18.20 4.43
N LYS A 184 -0.49 -17.30 4.03
CA LYS A 184 -1.06 -17.27 2.68
C LYS A 184 -1.30 -15.84 2.24
N LEU A 185 -0.87 -15.50 1.04
CA LEU A 185 -1.12 -14.21 0.42
C LEU A 185 -1.92 -14.42 -0.88
N ALA A 186 -2.90 -13.56 -1.11
CA ALA A 186 -3.69 -13.59 -2.34
C ALA A 186 -4.12 -12.17 -2.76
N CYS A 187 -4.23 -11.90 -4.05
CA CYS A 187 -4.75 -10.63 -4.56
C CYS A 187 -5.84 -10.86 -5.61
N ASP A 188 -6.59 -9.79 -5.89
CA ASP A 188 -7.46 -9.73 -7.08
C ASP A 188 -6.65 -9.96 -8.35
N GLU A 189 -7.33 -10.36 -9.41
CA GLU A 189 -6.75 -10.38 -10.75
C GLU A 189 -6.66 -8.94 -11.28
N LEU A 190 -5.50 -8.33 -11.08
CA LEU A 190 -5.21 -6.97 -11.50
C LEU A 190 -5.03 -6.87 -13.03
N PRO A 191 -5.44 -5.76 -13.66
CA PRO A 191 -5.08 -5.48 -15.04
C PRO A 191 -3.56 -5.35 -15.19
N ALA A 192 -3.03 -5.72 -16.35
CA ALA A 192 -1.58 -5.65 -16.60
C ALA A 192 -1.01 -4.25 -16.32
N ALA A 193 -1.75 -3.21 -16.74
CA ALA A 193 -1.49 -1.83 -16.38
C ALA A 193 -2.78 -1.00 -16.35
N GLU A 194 -2.88 -0.05 -15.42
CA GLU A 194 -4.03 0.86 -15.29
C GLU A 194 -3.57 2.23 -14.76
N ALA A 195 -4.18 3.31 -15.25
CA ALA A 195 -3.98 4.66 -14.72
C ALA A 195 -5.06 4.98 -13.67
N VAL A 196 -4.65 5.17 -12.43
CA VAL A 196 -5.54 5.31 -11.27
C VAL A 196 -5.33 6.65 -10.56
N GLU A 197 -6.32 7.07 -9.77
CA GLU A 197 -6.18 8.26 -8.93
C GLU A 197 -5.11 8.03 -7.85
N VAL A 198 -4.22 9.01 -7.67
CA VAL A 198 -3.11 8.91 -6.72
C VAL A 198 -3.64 8.84 -5.29
N ASP A 199 -3.11 7.91 -4.50
CA ASP A 199 -3.45 7.66 -3.07
C ASP A 199 -4.93 7.31 -2.79
N ALA A 200 -5.75 7.16 -3.83
CA ALA A 200 -7.13 6.73 -3.74
C ALA A 200 -7.23 5.20 -3.68
N ASP A 201 -8.38 4.71 -3.20
CA ASP A 201 -8.73 3.31 -3.34
C ASP A 201 -8.92 2.97 -4.83
N THR A 202 -8.14 2.01 -5.33
CA THR A 202 -8.22 1.55 -6.73
C THR A 202 -9.38 0.59 -6.97
N GLY A 203 -10.07 0.14 -5.93
CA GLY A 203 -11.09 -0.91 -5.99
C GLY A 203 -10.51 -2.33 -5.97
N HIS A 204 -9.20 -2.48 -6.16
CA HIS A 204 -8.51 -3.77 -6.08
C HIS A 204 -8.09 -4.10 -4.64
N ARG A 205 -8.01 -5.40 -4.35
CA ARG A 205 -7.74 -5.92 -3.02
C ARG A 205 -6.60 -6.93 -3.03
N CYS A 206 -5.91 -6.98 -1.90
CA CYS A 206 -5.01 -8.06 -1.52
C CYS A 206 -5.39 -8.58 -0.14
N GLN A 207 -4.98 -9.79 0.18
CA GLN A 207 -5.35 -10.52 1.37
C GLN A 207 -4.14 -11.24 1.93
N LEU A 208 -4.02 -11.24 3.25
CA LEU A 208 -3.10 -12.11 3.98
C LEU A 208 -3.87 -12.94 4.99
N TRP A 209 -3.52 -14.21 5.10
CA TRP A 209 -4.04 -15.11 6.13
C TRP A 209 -3.15 -15.08 7.35
N ASN A 210 -3.74 -14.81 8.51
CA ASN A 210 -3.08 -14.88 9.82
C ASN A 210 -3.81 -15.91 10.69
N GLU A 211 -3.07 -16.80 11.33
CA GLU A 211 -3.61 -17.82 12.26
C GLU A 211 -4.28 -17.21 13.50
N HIS A 212 -3.86 -16.01 13.90
CA HIS A 212 -4.45 -15.27 15.02
C HIS A 212 -5.61 -14.35 14.61
N GLY A 213 -5.90 -14.26 13.31
CA GLY A 213 -7.04 -13.52 12.78
C GLY A 213 -8.38 -14.06 13.30
N ASN A 214 -9.44 -13.26 13.14
CA ASN A 214 -10.82 -13.65 13.49
C ASN A 214 -10.97 -14.21 14.93
N GLN A 215 -10.52 -13.45 15.93
CA GLN A 215 -10.56 -13.83 17.35
C GLN A 215 -9.80 -15.14 17.65
N GLY A 216 -8.67 -15.36 16.98
CA GLY A 216 -7.83 -16.54 17.15
C GLY A 216 -8.33 -17.79 16.42
N LYS A 217 -9.28 -17.65 15.48
CA LYS A 217 -9.77 -18.76 14.64
C LYS A 217 -9.04 -18.85 13.29
N GLY A 218 -8.11 -17.93 13.03
CA GLY A 218 -7.52 -17.73 11.72
C GLY A 218 -8.45 -16.95 10.80
N GLY A 219 -7.89 -16.05 10.00
CA GLY A 219 -8.67 -15.23 9.09
C GLY A 219 -7.82 -14.54 8.03
N TYR A 220 -8.46 -14.23 6.90
CA TYR A 220 -7.96 -13.29 5.91
C TYR A 220 -8.22 -11.87 6.38
N GLU A 221 -7.15 -11.10 6.46
CA GLU A 221 -7.19 -9.64 6.53
C GLU A 221 -7.10 -9.10 5.12
N THR A 222 -8.04 -8.23 4.74
CA THR A 222 -8.11 -7.65 3.40
C THR A 222 -7.53 -6.25 3.41
N TYR A 223 -6.75 -5.94 2.38
CA TYR A 223 -6.09 -4.67 2.16
C TYR A 223 -6.56 -4.06 0.84
N GLU A 224 -6.86 -2.77 0.85
CA GLU A 224 -7.04 -1.94 -0.34
C GLU A 224 -5.69 -1.68 -1.00
N VAL A 225 -5.62 -1.83 -2.32
CA VAL A 225 -4.47 -1.44 -3.12
C VAL A 225 -4.59 0.05 -3.48
N ARG A 226 -3.54 0.81 -3.23
CA ARG A 226 -3.43 2.23 -3.59
C ARG A 226 -2.11 2.51 -4.29
N ILE A 227 -2.08 3.46 -5.21
CA ILE A 227 -0.86 3.85 -5.92
C ILE A 227 -0.46 5.27 -5.50
N GLY A 228 0.67 5.39 -4.83
CA GLY A 228 1.24 6.67 -4.39
C GLY A 228 2.47 7.08 -5.21
N GLY A 229 3.10 8.19 -4.81
CA GLY A 229 4.31 8.70 -5.48
C GLY A 229 5.56 7.80 -5.37
N PHE A 230 5.57 6.84 -4.44
CA PHE A 230 6.67 5.90 -4.21
C PHE A 230 6.39 4.47 -4.71
N GLY A 231 5.20 4.22 -5.25
CA GLY A 231 4.76 2.88 -5.68
C GLY A 231 3.45 2.45 -5.02
N PRO A 232 3.13 1.15 -5.10
CA PRO A 232 1.97 0.57 -4.42
C PRO A 232 2.05 0.74 -2.90
N SER A 233 0.88 0.88 -2.27
CA SER A 233 0.72 0.85 -0.82
C SER A 233 -0.56 0.13 -0.45
N PHE A 234 -0.59 -0.46 0.74
CA PHE A 234 -1.65 -1.34 1.18
C PHE A 234 -2.23 -0.84 2.51
N ARG A 235 -3.55 -0.67 2.57
CA ARG A 235 -4.25 -0.25 3.79
C ARG A 235 -5.33 -1.25 4.16
N PRO A 236 -5.55 -1.57 5.44
CA PRO A 236 -6.66 -2.42 5.85
C PRO A 236 -7.98 -1.90 5.27
N ALA A 237 -8.74 -2.78 4.61
CA ALA A 237 -10.06 -2.46 4.09
C ALA A 237 -11.03 -2.28 5.27
N SER A 238 -11.81 -1.20 5.23
CA SER A 238 -12.81 -0.87 6.27
C SER A 238 -14.16 -1.52 6.00
#